data_AF-A0A1I4UPE5-F1
#
_entry.id   AF-A0A1I4UPE5-F1
#
_cell.length_a   1.000
_cell.length_b   1.000
_cell.length_c   1.000
_cell.angle_alpha   90.00
_cell.angle_beta   90.00
_cell.angle_gamma   90.00
#
_symmetry.space_group_name_H-M   'P 1'
#
loop_
_entity.id
_entity.type
_entity.pdbx_description
1 polymer ?
#
loop_
_entity_poly.entity_id
_entity_poly.type
_entity_poly.pdbx_seq_one_letter_code
_entity_poly.pdbx_strand_id
1 'polypeptide(L)'
;MRFTRANLLMRSWIAVSDDYDDPAYSGGNMERPALQRLLADIEAGKIDVVIIYKIDRFTRSLADFSRMVEVFEQHRCRLFR
;
A
#
# COMPACT_ATOMS: atom_id res chain seq x y z
N MET A 1 -8.65 0.18 -0.29
CA MET A 1 -7.55 1.13 -0.02
C MET A 1 -7.25 1.82 -1.33
N ARG A 2 -6.75 3.07 -1.36
CA ARG A 2 -6.55 3.79 -2.63
C ARG A 2 -5.07 4.03 -2.88
N PHE A 3 -4.61 3.82 -4.11
CA PHE A 3 -3.19 3.83 -4.45
C PHE A 3 -2.94 4.73 -5.65
N THR A 4 -1.77 5.35 -5.68
CA THR A 4 -1.42 6.25 -6.77
C THR A 4 -0.01 6.01 -7.27
N ARG A 5 0.16 6.20 -8.57
CA ARG A 5 1.47 6.32 -9.20
C ARG A 5 1.82 7.80 -9.31
N ALA A 6 3.04 8.16 -8.92
CA ALA A 6 3.51 9.53 -9.03
C ALA A 6 3.95 9.80 -10.48
N ASN A 7 3.27 10.72 -11.16
CA ASN A 7 3.76 11.19 -12.46
C ASN A 7 4.83 12.27 -12.24
N LEU A 8 6.09 11.87 -12.41
CA LEU A 8 7.28 12.71 -12.27
C LEU A 8 7.27 13.95 -13.19
N LEU A 9 6.54 13.92 -14.32
CA LEU A 9 6.51 15.03 -15.28
C LEU A 9 5.54 16.16 -14.88
N MET A 10 4.51 15.87 -14.08
CA MET A 10 3.46 16.85 -13.77
C MET A 10 3.25 17.06 -12.26
N ARG A 11 4.11 16.49 -11.39
CA ARG A 11 3.91 16.46 -9.92
C ARG A 11 2.46 16.07 -9.53
N SER A 12 1.84 15.25 -10.36
CA SER A 12 0.43 14.88 -10.29
C SER A 12 0.34 13.40 -9.97
N TRP A 13 -0.57 13.03 -9.07
CA TRP A 13 -0.80 11.64 -8.71
C TRP A 13 -1.89 11.05 -9.61
N ILE A 14 -1.62 9.91 -10.22
CA ILE A 14 -2.60 9.18 -11.01
C ILE A 14 -3.09 8.01 -10.16
N ALA A 15 -4.39 7.99 -9.85
CA ALA A 15 -5.00 6.85 -9.19
C ALA A 15 -4.85 5.62 -10.07
N VAL A 16 -4.36 4.53 -9.48
CA VAL A 16 -4.35 3.24 -10.16
C VAL A 16 -5.79 2.80 -10.32
N SER A 17 -6.13 2.23 -11.48
CA SER A 17 -7.52 1.91 -11.85
C SER A 17 -8.15 0.83 -10.97
N ASP A 18 -7.33 0.07 -10.25
CA ASP A 18 -7.74 -1.11 -9.49
C ASP A 18 -7.48 -0.90 -8.00
N ASP A 19 -8.52 -1.08 -7.19
CA ASP A 19 -8.43 -0.97 -5.74
C ASP A 19 -7.86 -2.28 -5.16
N TYR A 20 -7.07 -2.17 -4.10
CA TYR A 20 -6.54 -3.33 -3.38
C TYR A 20 -7.34 -3.45 -2.09
N ASP A 21 -8.39 -4.27 -2.16
CA ASP A 21 -9.32 -4.51 -1.08
C ASP A 21 -9.45 -6.00 -0.75
N ASP A 22 -9.46 -6.29 0.55
CA ASP A 22 -9.68 -7.64 1.09
C ASP A 22 -10.91 -7.60 2.02
N PRO A 23 -12.14 -7.48 1.51
CA PRO A 23 -13.34 -7.27 2.34
C PRO A 23 -13.64 -8.45 3.29
N ALA A 24 -13.16 -9.65 2.97
CA ALA A 24 -13.36 -10.87 3.76
C ALA A 24 -12.19 -11.20 4.71
N TYR A 25 -11.17 -10.35 4.80
CA TYR A 25 -9.96 -10.64 5.60
C TYR A 25 -9.88 -9.69 6.80
N SER A 26 -9.46 -10.25 7.94
CA SER A 26 -9.17 -9.42 9.11
C SER A 26 -7.87 -8.65 8.91
N GLY A 27 -7.74 -7.47 9.54
CA GLY A 27 -6.47 -6.73 9.60
C GLY A 27 -5.41 -7.35 10.52
N GLY A 28 -5.57 -8.61 10.94
CA GLY A 28 -4.69 -9.28 11.90
C GLY A 28 -3.63 -10.18 11.29
N ASN A 29 -3.61 -10.36 9.96
CA ASN A 29 -2.62 -11.18 9.27
C ASN A 29 -2.27 -10.59 7.89
N MET A 30 -1.06 -10.91 7.41
CA MET A 30 -0.50 -10.46 6.13
C MET A 30 -0.89 -11.35 4.94
N GLU A 31 -1.53 -12.50 5.18
CA GLU A 31 -2.03 -13.41 4.15
C GLU A 31 -3.32 -12.88 3.51
N ARG A 32 -3.15 -11.79 2.78
CA ARG A 32 -4.22 -11.01 2.18
C ARG A 32 -3.91 -10.86 0.68
N PRO A 33 -4.70 -11.46 -0.22
CA PRO A 33 -4.38 -11.46 -1.64
C PRO A 33 -4.16 -10.05 -2.22
N ALA A 34 -4.98 -9.07 -1.83
CA ALA A 34 -4.83 -7.71 -2.31
C ALA A 34 -3.60 -7.03 -1.68
N LEU A 35 -3.29 -7.30 -0.41
CA LEU A 35 -2.05 -6.81 0.22
C LEU A 35 -0.80 -7.39 -0.44
N GLN A 36 -0.77 -8.69 -0.72
CA GLN A 36 0.37 -9.31 -1.40
C GLN A 36 0.56 -8.76 -2.81
N ARG A 37 -0.53 -8.56 -3.55
CA ARG A 37 -0.49 -7.91 -4.86
C ARG A 37 0.04 -6.48 -4.76
N LEU A 38 -0.37 -5.72 -3.75
CA LEU A 38 0.14 -4.37 -3.51
C LEU A 38 1.64 -4.38 -3.28
N LEU A 39 2.14 -5.26 -2.41
CA LEU A 39 3.57 -5.37 -2.13
C LEU A 39 4.36 -5.72 -3.39
N ALA A 40 3.88 -6.68 -4.18
CA ALA A 40 4.50 -7.03 -5.46
C ALA A 40 4.51 -5.86 -6.47
N ASP A 41 3.43 -5.06 -6.52
CA ASP A 41 3.36 -3.90 -7.41
C ASP A 41 4.22 -2.71 -6.93
N ILE A 42 4.46 -2.59 -5.62
CA ILE A 42 5.45 -1.68 -5.03
C ILE A 42 6.87 -2.14 -5.39
N GLU A 43 7.18 -3.42 -5.20
CA GLU A 43 8.47 -4.01 -5.57
C GLU A 43 8.78 -3.83 -7.07
N ALA A 44 7.76 -3.95 -7.92
CA ALA A 44 7.85 -3.72 -9.36
C ALA A 44 7.92 -2.22 -9.75
N GLY A 45 7.87 -1.29 -8.79
CA GLY A 45 7.94 0.16 -9.04
C GLY A 45 6.72 0.73 -9.76
N LYS A 46 5.56 0.07 -9.66
CA LYS A 46 4.29 0.55 -10.23
C LYS A 46 3.55 1.49 -9.28
N ILE A 47 3.84 1.38 -7.98
CA ILE A 47 3.19 2.11 -6.89
C ILE A 47 4.24 2.87 -6.10
N ASP A 48 4.14 4.20 -6.12
CA ASP A 48 5.07 5.08 -5.41
C ASP A 48 4.40 5.73 -4.19
N VAL A 49 3.07 5.65 -4.10
CA VAL A 49 2.29 6.26 -3.03
C VAL A 49 1.12 5.34 -2.62
N VAL A 50 1.04 5.07 -1.33
CA VAL A 50 -0.05 4.32 -0.68
C VAL A 50 -0.89 5.28 0.16
N ILE A 51 -2.21 5.30 -0.06
CA ILE A 51 -3.16 6.09 0.74
C ILE A 51 -4.07 5.14 1.52
N ILE A 52 -3.97 5.20 2.85
CA ILE A 52 -4.83 4.43 3.75
C ILE A 52 -5.81 5.37 4.46
N TYR A 53 -7.10 5.04 4.43
CA TYR A 53 -8.12 5.82 5.13
C TYR A 53 -8.14 5.57 6.65
N LYS A 54 -7.76 4.35 7.06
CA LYS A 54 -7.82 3.89 8.44
C LYS A 54 -6.72 2.87 8.71
N ILE A 55 -5.80 3.19 9.63
CA ILE A 55 -4.66 2.33 9.98
C ILE A 55 -5.15 0.96 10.51
N ASP A 56 -6.25 0.92 11.26
CA ASP A 56 -6.85 -0.29 11.83
C ASP A 56 -7.39 -1.29 10.79
N ARG A 57 -7.58 -0.84 9.54
CA ARG A 57 -7.95 -1.69 8.39
C ARG A 57 -6.73 -2.16 7.60
N PHE A 58 -5.60 -1.50 7.77
CA PHE A 58 -4.33 -1.86 7.16
C PHE A 58 -3.63 -2.94 8.01
N THR A 59 -3.53 -2.72 9.32
CA THR A 59 -3.06 -3.72 10.27
C THR A 59 -3.49 -3.42 11.70
N ARG A 60 -3.69 -4.44 12.51
CA ARG A 60 -3.87 -4.35 13.97
C ARG A 60 -2.60 -4.70 14.75
N SER A 61 -1.54 -5.10 14.05
CA SER A 61 -0.23 -5.43 14.62
C SER A 61 0.76 -4.31 14.31
N LEU A 62 1.33 -3.71 15.36
CA LEU A 62 2.38 -2.70 15.21
C LEU A 62 3.64 -3.29 14.54
N ALA A 63 3.97 -4.55 14.84
CA ALA A 63 5.10 -5.23 14.23
C ALA A 63 4.90 -5.42 12.71
N ASP A 64 3.68 -5.72 12.30
CA ASP A 64 3.31 -5.87 10.89
C ASP A 64 3.35 -4.51 10.19
N PHE A 65 2.90 -3.47 10.88
CA PHE A 65 2.98 -2.09 10.39
C PHE A 65 4.43 -1.69 10.10
N SER A 66 5.33 -1.90 11.07
CA SER A 66 6.76 -1.58 10.90
C SER A 66 7.38 -2.31 9.72
N ARG A 67 7.10 -3.62 9.57
CA ARG A 67 7.59 -4.41 8.42
C ARG A 67 7.11 -3.86 7.08
N MET A 68 5.86 -3.40 6.99
CA MET A 68 5.35 -2.79 5.75
C MET A 68 6.00 -1.44 5.46
N VAL A 69 6.20 -0.62 6.49
CA VAL A 69 6.91 0.67 6.33
C VAL A 69 8.33 0.45 5.82
N GLU A 70 9.05 -0.55 6.34
CA GLU A 70 10.39 -0.92 5.86
C GLU A 70 10.39 -1.27 4.36
N VAL A 71 9.43 -2.10 3.90
CA VAL A 71 9.30 -2.43 2.47
C VAL A 71 9.03 -1.16 1.65
N PHE A 72 8.13 -0.29 2.13
CA PHE A 72 7.80 0.94 1.41
C PHE A 72 9.03 1.85 1.28
N GLU A 73 9.80 2.03 2.35
CA GLU A 73 11.04 2.81 2.34
C GLU A 73 12.10 2.24 1.39
N GLN A 74 12.30 0.91 1.41
CA GLN A 74 13.24 0.23 0.51
C GLN A 74 12.91 0.47 -0.97
N HIS A 75 11.62 0.56 -1.31
CA HIS A 75 11.14 0.75 -2.67
C HIS A 75 10.77 2.20 -3.01
N ARG A 76 11.18 3.17 -2.17
CA ARG A 76 10.88 4.61 -2.34
C ARG A 76 9.37 4.92 -2.42
N CYS A 77 8.55 4.03 -1.88
CA CYS A 77 7.12 4.19 -1.79
C CYS A 77 6.76 5.01 -0.53
N ARG A 78 5.88 6.01 -0.67
CA ARG A 78 5.46 6.87 0.43
C ARG A 78 4.09 6.46 0.96
N LEU A 79 3.97 6.35 2.27
CA LEU A 79 2.69 6.15 2.94
C LEU A 79 2.08 7.49 3.35
N PHE A 80 0.85 7.75 2.92
CA PHE A 80 0.00 8.85 3.41
C PHE A 80 -1.17 8.27 4.22
N ARG A 81 -1.40 8.87 5.39
CA ARG A 81 -2.50 8.54 6.31
C ARG A 81 -3.51 9.69 6.36
#